data_AF-A0A7V8IXA1-F1
#
_entry.id   AF-A0A7V8IXA1-F1
#
_cell.length_a   1.000
_cell.length_b   1.000
_cell.length_c   1.000
_cell.angle_alpha   90.00
_cell.angle_beta   90.00
_cell.angle_gamma   90.00
#
_symmetry.space_group_name_H-M   'P 1'
#
loop_
_entity.id
_entity.type
_entity.pdbx_description
1 polymer ?
#
loop_
_entity_poly.entity_id
_entity_poly.type
_entity_poly.pdbx_seq_one_letter_code
_entity_poly.pdbx_strand_id
1 'polypeptide(L)'
;EKLFVFDPASAADLAARAVAARSRGFLALVASGGAPLLDDDGTPAAAWFALRVLNDLLSSATPVDGELLPGLPAFRKDGRLVLALRADPPRTIEAWLGDDVVRVDLLGRVRKLAPDAGGRLKVDASPETAFLVVRDAAFADTQISGAFEGLPLKSRANPQRAVFRLTNRFAEPLKNLRIVSVDLPVRWRPVEPAIEHTSVDPGAAADFPLDLAIPSDIRPGRYEIRLRVSFTAGGVRREAVLTRALPVQPEIEVTPRVEPTADGKGLEVSVTVRNRGEKKADFKVYLNRGAGTRTLDDVVYALEPGQERIVRFLVEPDEKGKEYLIGLRGIEDDLFVNEAVKVP
;
A
#
# COMPACT_ATOMS: atom_id res chain seq x y z
N GLU A 1 -41.63 -6.74 5.26
CA GLU A 1 -40.19 -7.07 5.35
C GLU A 1 -40.03 -8.46 5.95
N LYS A 2 -39.06 -9.27 5.50
CA LYS A 2 -38.79 -10.58 6.12
C LYS A 2 -37.95 -10.38 7.38
N LEU A 3 -38.57 -10.52 8.54
CA LEU A 3 -37.92 -10.49 9.86
C LEU A 3 -37.38 -11.88 10.19
N PHE A 4 -36.14 -11.97 10.68
CA PHE A 4 -35.60 -13.22 11.21
C PHE A 4 -35.38 -13.07 12.72
N VAL A 5 -36.09 -13.89 13.49
CA VAL A 5 -35.99 -13.95 14.96
C VAL A 5 -35.20 -15.19 15.33
N PHE A 6 -34.20 -15.05 16.21
CA PHE A 6 -33.33 -16.14 16.64
C PHE A 6 -33.06 -16.09 18.14
N ASP A 7 -32.90 -17.27 18.73
CA ASP A 7 -32.47 -17.50 20.10
C ASP A 7 -31.05 -18.12 20.07
N PRO A 8 -29.99 -17.29 20.13
CA PRO A 8 -28.64 -17.75 19.89
C PRO A 8 -27.98 -18.27 21.17
N ALA A 9 -27.30 -19.42 21.08
CA ALA A 9 -26.57 -19.98 22.22
C ALA A 9 -25.26 -19.23 22.53
N SER A 10 -24.74 -18.45 21.58
CA SER A 10 -23.51 -17.65 21.71
C SER A 10 -23.45 -16.55 20.65
N ALA A 11 -22.51 -15.61 20.78
CA ALA A 11 -22.22 -14.61 19.75
C ALA A 11 -21.82 -15.25 18.40
N ALA A 12 -21.11 -16.38 18.41
CA ALA A 12 -20.71 -17.09 17.20
C ALA A 12 -21.89 -17.79 16.50
N ASP A 13 -22.85 -18.34 17.26
CA ASP A 13 -24.09 -18.89 16.73
C ASP A 13 -24.99 -17.79 16.16
N LEU A 14 -25.11 -16.68 16.89
CA LEU A 14 -25.78 -15.46 16.44
C LEU A 14 -25.26 -15.00 15.07
N ALA A 15 -23.94 -14.85 14.93
CA ALA A 15 -23.33 -14.45 13.67
C ALA A 15 -23.57 -15.46 12.54
N ALA A 16 -23.47 -16.77 12.82
CA ALA A 16 -23.76 -17.83 11.85
C ALA A 16 -25.15 -17.69 11.25
N ARG A 17 -26.15 -17.58 12.15
CA ARG A 17 -27.56 -17.53 11.80
C ARG A 17 -27.89 -16.25 11.07
N ALA A 18 -27.32 -15.12 11.49
CA ALA A 18 -27.47 -13.84 10.83
C ALA A 18 -26.95 -13.86 9.39
N VAL A 19 -25.74 -14.38 9.17
CA VAL A 19 -25.15 -14.54 7.83
C VAL A 19 -26.03 -15.46 6.97
N ALA A 20 -26.43 -16.63 7.48
CA ALA A 20 -27.29 -17.56 6.75
C ALA A 20 -28.69 -17.00 6.46
N ALA A 21 -29.27 -16.21 7.36
CA ALA A 21 -30.52 -15.50 7.12
C ALA A 21 -30.33 -14.43 6.04
N ARG A 22 -29.22 -13.67 6.09
CA ARG A 22 -28.94 -12.64 5.10
C ARG A 22 -28.75 -13.20 3.70
N SER A 23 -28.04 -14.33 3.56
CA SER A 23 -27.90 -15.06 2.29
C SER A 23 -29.24 -15.52 1.71
N ARG A 24 -30.28 -15.68 2.56
CA ARG A 24 -31.66 -16.02 2.14
C ARG A 24 -32.57 -14.80 1.93
N GLY A 25 -32.02 -13.58 1.98
CA GLY A 25 -32.74 -12.34 1.70
C GLY A 25 -33.56 -11.78 2.88
N PHE A 26 -33.26 -12.17 4.12
CA PHE A 26 -33.88 -11.55 5.30
C PHE A 26 -33.31 -10.14 5.54
N LEU A 27 -34.18 -9.16 5.81
CA LEU A 27 -33.81 -7.74 5.80
C LEU A 27 -33.34 -7.20 7.14
N ALA A 28 -33.87 -7.74 8.24
CA ALA A 28 -33.59 -7.30 9.59
C ALA A 28 -33.30 -8.50 10.51
N LEU A 29 -32.39 -8.27 11.44
CA LEU A 29 -31.96 -9.25 12.44
C LEU A 29 -32.48 -8.79 13.80
N VAL A 30 -33.34 -9.59 14.42
CA VAL A 30 -33.87 -9.31 15.76
C VAL A 30 -33.57 -10.50 16.66
N ALA A 31 -32.88 -10.25 17.77
CA ALA A 31 -32.73 -11.26 18.80
C ALA A 31 -34.08 -11.46 19.50
N SER A 32 -34.57 -12.70 19.58
CA SER A 32 -35.60 -13.01 20.59
C SER A 32 -34.96 -12.90 21.97
N GLY A 33 -35.75 -12.53 22.98
CA GLY A 33 -35.28 -12.28 24.36
C GLY A 33 -34.69 -13.49 25.11
N GLY A 34 -34.31 -14.57 24.44
CA GLY A 34 -33.68 -15.76 25.04
C GLY A 34 -32.16 -15.65 25.24
N ALA A 35 -31.45 -14.84 24.43
CA ALA A 35 -30.05 -14.51 24.71
C ALA A 35 -29.96 -13.22 25.54
N PRO A 36 -29.27 -13.23 26.70
CA PRO A 36 -29.02 -12.02 27.45
C PRO A 36 -28.14 -11.09 26.62
N LEU A 37 -28.74 -10.00 26.12
CA LEU A 37 -28.00 -8.91 25.51
C LEU A 37 -27.26 -8.10 26.60
N LEU A 38 -27.76 -8.15 27.83
CA LEU A 38 -27.15 -7.55 29.00
C LEU A 38 -26.86 -8.65 30.00
N ASP A 39 -25.73 -8.57 30.70
CA ASP A 39 -25.43 -9.39 31.86
C ASP A 39 -26.34 -9.01 33.04
N ASP A 40 -26.29 -9.77 34.15
CA ASP A 40 -27.16 -9.57 35.33
C ASP A 40 -27.03 -8.18 35.97
N ASP A 41 -25.90 -7.50 35.76
CA ASP A 41 -25.63 -6.14 36.25
C ASP A 41 -26.07 -5.04 35.26
N GLY A 42 -26.63 -5.42 34.10
CA GLY A 42 -27.03 -4.49 33.04
C GLY A 42 -25.91 -4.10 32.07
N THR A 43 -24.71 -4.67 32.21
CA THR A 43 -23.58 -4.42 31.29
C THR A 43 -23.83 -5.11 29.94
N PRO A 44 -23.50 -4.48 28.79
CA PRO A 44 -23.64 -5.13 27.48
C PRO A 44 -22.80 -6.41 27.37
N ALA A 45 -23.48 -7.53 27.12
CA ALA A 45 -22.84 -8.83 26.92
C ALA A 45 -22.23 -8.93 25.50
N ALA A 46 -21.40 -9.95 25.26
CA ALA A 46 -20.80 -10.19 23.95
C ALA A 46 -21.83 -10.33 22.81
N ALA A 47 -23.01 -10.88 23.10
CA ALA A 47 -24.10 -11.00 22.13
C ALA A 47 -24.66 -9.62 21.69
N TRP A 48 -24.66 -8.62 22.57
CA TRP A 48 -25.07 -7.26 22.23
C TRP A 48 -24.10 -6.61 21.26
N PHE A 49 -22.79 -6.73 21.50
CA PHE A 49 -21.77 -6.24 20.57
C PHE A 49 -21.88 -6.93 19.21
N ALA A 50 -22.05 -8.26 19.21
CA ALA A 50 -22.23 -9.03 17.99
C ALA A 50 -23.46 -8.56 17.21
N LEU A 51 -24.60 -8.39 17.87
CA LEU A 51 -25.83 -7.89 17.24
C LEU A 51 -25.63 -6.48 16.64
N ARG A 52 -24.93 -5.60 17.37
CA ARG A 52 -24.59 -4.26 16.87
C ARG A 52 -23.73 -4.32 15.61
N VAL A 53 -22.67 -5.13 15.61
CA VAL A 53 -21.80 -5.33 14.43
C VAL A 53 -22.58 -5.91 13.26
N LEU A 54 -23.42 -6.92 13.50
CA LEU A 54 -24.23 -7.55 12.46
C LEU A 54 -25.24 -6.57 11.87
N ASN A 55 -25.87 -5.72 12.67
CA ASN A 55 -26.76 -4.69 12.16
C ASN A 55 -26.00 -3.62 11.36
N ASP A 56 -24.82 -3.21 11.83
CA ASP A 56 -23.97 -2.25 11.13
C ASP A 56 -23.48 -2.79 9.78
N LEU A 57 -23.14 -4.08 9.69
CA LEU A 57 -22.55 -4.66 8.49
C LEU A 57 -23.55 -5.33 7.53
N LEU A 58 -24.61 -5.95 8.05
CA LEU A 58 -25.51 -6.82 7.28
C LEU A 58 -26.93 -6.27 7.12
N SER A 59 -27.41 -5.38 7.99
CA SER A 59 -28.73 -4.76 7.75
C SER A 59 -28.68 -4.00 6.42
N SER A 60 -29.74 -4.15 5.63
CA SER A 60 -29.86 -3.70 4.22
C SER A 60 -28.82 -4.23 3.21
N ALA A 61 -27.85 -5.06 3.61
CA ALA A 61 -26.81 -5.55 2.71
C ALA A 61 -27.30 -6.58 1.68
N THR A 62 -27.21 -6.36 0.37
CA THR A 62 -27.66 -7.37 -0.61
C THR A 62 -26.63 -8.50 -0.74
N PRO A 63 -27.02 -9.78 -0.74
CA PRO A 63 -26.07 -10.86 -1.02
C PRO A 63 -25.43 -10.65 -2.39
N VAL A 64 -24.15 -11.01 -2.52
CA VAL A 64 -23.45 -11.05 -3.81
C VAL A 64 -23.61 -12.44 -4.39
N ASP A 65 -24.10 -12.52 -5.63
CA ASP A 65 -24.16 -13.78 -6.36
C ASP A 65 -22.76 -14.21 -6.81
N GLY A 66 -22.46 -15.51 -6.65
CA GLY A 66 -21.17 -16.11 -6.99
C GLY A 66 -20.15 -16.12 -5.84
N GLU A 67 -19.05 -16.84 -6.05
CA GLU A 67 -17.98 -16.96 -5.06
C GLU A 67 -16.89 -15.93 -5.33
N LEU A 68 -17.00 -14.73 -4.73
CA LEU A 68 -15.88 -13.77 -4.70
C LEU A 68 -14.65 -14.38 -4.01
N LEU A 69 -14.90 -15.16 -2.95
CA LEU A 69 -13.92 -16.03 -2.31
C LEU A 69 -14.57 -17.40 -2.10
N PRO A 70 -13.92 -18.51 -2.50
CA PRO A 70 -14.53 -19.84 -2.47
C PRO A 70 -15.10 -20.20 -1.10
N GLY A 71 -16.40 -20.50 -1.04
CA GLY A 71 -17.10 -20.88 0.18
C GLY A 71 -17.26 -19.80 1.26
N LEU A 72 -17.05 -18.51 0.94
CA LEU A 72 -17.35 -17.41 1.87
C LEU A 72 -18.57 -16.59 1.42
N PRO A 73 -19.58 -16.39 2.29
CA PRO A 73 -20.68 -15.48 2.02
C PRO A 73 -20.21 -14.03 1.85
N ALA A 74 -20.72 -13.36 0.82
CA ALA A 74 -20.39 -11.99 0.47
C ALA A 74 -21.66 -11.14 0.36
N PHE A 75 -21.58 -9.88 0.77
CA PHE A 75 -22.70 -8.93 0.79
C PHE A 75 -22.26 -7.54 0.34
N ARG A 76 -23.15 -6.78 -0.30
CA ARG A 76 -22.94 -5.36 -0.60
C ARG A 76 -23.74 -4.47 0.31
N LYS A 77 -23.11 -3.42 0.81
CA LYS A 77 -23.78 -2.39 1.61
C LYS A 77 -23.12 -1.05 1.38
N ASP A 78 -23.89 -0.04 0.96
CA ASP A 78 -23.43 1.35 0.82
C ASP A 78 -22.11 1.48 0.03
N GLY A 79 -22.00 0.78 -1.11
CA GLY A 79 -20.79 0.79 -1.95
C GLY A 79 -19.61 -0.05 -1.41
N ARG A 80 -19.79 -0.74 -0.29
CA ARG A 80 -18.78 -1.62 0.34
C ARG A 80 -19.10 -3.08 0.09
N LEU A 81 -18.06 -3.91 0.07
CA LEU A 81 -18.17 -5.37 0.06
C LEU A 81 -17.88 -5.89 1.47
N VAL A 82 -18.77 -6.72 2.01
CA VAL A 82 -18.66 -7.35 3.32
C VAL A 82 -18.55 -8.86 3.11
N LEU A 83 -17.45 -9.46 3.56
CA LEU A 83 -17.21 -10.91 3.47
C LEU A 83 -17.26 -11.52 4.87
N ALA A 84 -18.08 -12.54 5.07
CA ALA A 84 -18.11 -13.28 6.33
C ALA A 84 -16.95 -14.29 6.36
N LEU A 85 -15.93 -14.01 7.18
CA LEU A 85 -14.78 -14.89 7.41
C LEU A 85 -15.14 -15.95 8.44
N ARG A 86 -15.79 -17.02 7.98
CA ARG A 86 -16.03 -18.21 8.79
C ARG A 86 -15.61 -19.45 8.01
N ALA A 87 -14.79 -20.29 8.63
CA ALA A 87 -14.40 -21.57 8.07
C ALA A 87 -14.19 -22.60 9.18
N ASP A 88 -14.72 -23.80 8.97
CA ASP A 88 -14.50 -24.96 9.83
C ASP A 88 -14.25 -26.19 8.92
N PRO A 89 -13.00 -26.69 8.83
CA PRO A 89 -11.83 -26.30 9.64
C PRO A 89 -11.27 -24.89 9.31
N PRO A 90 -10.49 -24.28 10.22
CA PRO A 90 -9.80 -23.03 9.95
C PRO A 90 -8.90 -23.12 8.71
N ARG A 91 -8.83 -22.04 7.93
CA ARG A 91 -7.97 -21.95 6.74
C ARG A 91 -7.54 -20.52 6.45
N THR A 92 -6.37 -20.37 5.83
CA THR A 92 -5.91 -19.09 5.29
C THR A 92 -6.42 -18.92 3.87
N ILE A 93 -6.94 -17.73 3.58
CA ILE A 93 -7.46 -17.33 2.27
C ILE A 93 -6.56 -16.22 1.73
N GLU A 94 -6.11 -16.39 0.49
CA GLU A 94 -5.38 -15.36 -0.23
C GLU A 94 -6.34 -14.65 -1.19
N ALA A 95 -6.44 -13.32 -1.08
CA ALA A 95 -7.42 -12.54 -1.84
C ALA A 95 -6.84 -11.19 -2.28
N TRP A 96 -7.29 -10.69 -3.44
CA TRP A 96 -6.97 -9.35 -3.92
C TRP A 96 -8.18 -8.46 -3.71
N LEU A 97 -8.23 -7.83 -2.54
CA LEU A 97 -9.38 -7.03 -2.10
C LEU A 97 -9.08 -5.51 -2.10
N GLY A 98 -7.91 -5.11 -2.60
CA GLY A 98 -7.47 -3.72 -2.62
C GLY A 98 -6.76 -3.31 -1.34
N ASP A 99 -6.56 -2.00 -1.17
CA ASP A 99 -5.67 -1.44 -0.14
C ASP A 99 -6.43 -0.88 1.07
N ASP A 100 -7.75 -0.74 0.96
CA ASP A 100 -8.63 -0.26 2.02
C ASP A 100 -9.56 -1.37 2.53
N VAL A 101 -8.93 -2.36 3.14
CA VAL A 101 -9.59 -3.53 3.73
C VAL A 101 -9.40 -3.50 5.24
N VAL A 102 -10.50 -3.65 5.97
CA VAL A 102 -10.47 -3.80 7.43
C VAL A 102 -11.11 -5.12 7.83
N ARG A 103 -10.55 -5.72 8.88
CA ARG A 103 -11.18 -6.83 9.60
C ARG A 103 -11.96 -6.28 10.78
N VAL A 104 -13.22 -6.68 10.91
CA VAL A 104 -14.10 -6.36 12.03
C VAL A 104 -14.50 -7.66 12.71
N ASP A 105 -14.27 -7.78 14.00
CA ASP A 105 -14.76 -8.93 14.77
C ASP A 105 -16.14 -8.67 15.39
N LEU A 106 -16.70 -9.68 16.07
CA LEU A 106 -18.02 -9.57 16.70
C LEU A 106 -18.05 -8.63 17.91
N LEU A 107 -16.89 -8.18 18.43
CA LEU A 107 -16.81 -7.17 19.47
C LEU A 107 -16.72 -5.75 18.88
N GLY A 108 -16.68 -5.62 17.56
CA GLY A 108 -16.56 -4.36 16.84
C GLY A 108 -15.12 -3.82 16.79
N ARG A 109 -14.11 -4.64 17.13
CA ARG A 109 -12.71 -4.23 16.99
C ARG A 109 -12.35 -4.20 15.52
N VAL A 110 -11.81 -3.06 15.08
CA VAL A 110 -11.43 -2.83 13.68
C VAL A 110 -9.91 -2.91 13.55
N ARG A 111 -9.44 -3.75 12.64
CA ARG A 111 -8.01 -3.86 12.30
C ARG A 111 -7.83 -3.63 10.80
N LYS A 112 -7.06 -2.61 10.43
CA LYS A 112 -6.64 -2.41 9.03
C LYS A 112 -5.72 -3.56 8.62
N LEU A 113 -5.99 -4.13 7.46
CA LEU A 113 -5.16 -5.16 6.87
C LEU A 113 -4.35 -4.55 5.73
N ALA A 114 -3.04 -4.79 5.72
CA ALA A 114 -2.16 -4.34 4.65
C ALA A 114 -1.90 -5.52 3.71
N PRO A 115 -2.09 -5.35 2.39
CA PRO A 115 -1.68 -6.36 1.42
C PRO A 115 -0.14 -6.50 1.38
N ASP A 116 0.33 -7.65 0.88
CA ASP A 116 1.73 -7.88 0.60
C ASP A 116 2.24 -7.00 -0.56
N ALA A 117 3.53 -7.12 -0.90
CA ALA A 117 4.12 -6.34 -1.99
C ALA A 117 3.46 -6.59 -3.36
N GLY A 118 2.80 -7.74 -3.55
CA GLY A 118 2.06 -8.11 -4.75
C GLY A 118 0.57 -7.75 -4.69
N GLY A 119 0.13 -7.02 -3.66
CA GLY A 119 -1.27 -6.63 -3.48
C GLY A 119 -2.16 -7.76 -2.93
N ARG A 120 -1.60 -8.87 -2.44
CA ARG A 120 -2.36 -9.99 -1.85
C ARG A 120 -2.61 -9.76 -0.38
N LEU A 121 -3.83 -9.99 0.04
CA LEU A 121 -4.22 -10.08 1.44
C LEU A 121 -4.26 -11.54 1.87
N LYS A 122 -3.51 -11.90 2.90
CA LYS A 122 -3.64 -13.20 3.58
C LYS A 122 -4.55 -13.02 4.77
N VAL A 123 -5.65 -13.77 4.79
CA VAL A 123 -6.68 -13.64 5.83
C VAL A 123 -7.05 -15.01 6.36
N ASP A 124 -6.95 -15.18 7.67
CA ASP A 124 -7.38 -16.40 8.33
C ASP A 124 -8.88 -16.38 8.57
N ALA A 125 -9.57 -17.38 8.03
CA ALA A 125 -10.95 -17.71 8.36
C ALA A 125 -10.94 -18.84 9.41
N SER A 126 -11.68 -18.65 10.51
CA SER A 126 -11.79 -19.60 11.60
C SER A 126 -13.27 -19.86 11.93
N PRO A 127 -13.60 -20.78 12.84
CA PRO A 127 -14.99 -20.99 13.28
C PRO A 127 -15.60 -19.75 13.93
N GLU A 128 -14.77 -18.90 14.53
CA GLU A 128 -15.17 -17.58 15.02
C GLU A 128 -15.40 -16.65 13.83
N THR A 129 -16.64 -16.19 13.68
CA THR A 129 -17.01 -15.33 12.56
C THR A 129 -16.37 -13.95 12.73
N ALA A 130 -15.60 -13.53 11.74
CA ALA A 130 -15.20 -12.14 11.57
C ALA A 130 -15.71 -11.63 10.21
N PHE A 131 -15.57 -10.34 9.96
CA PHE A 131 -15.93 -9.73 8.69
C PHE A 131 -14.72 -9.05 8.06
N LEU A 132 -14.52 -9.23 6.76
CA LEU A 132 -13.75 -8.25 5.98
C LEU A 132 -14.69 -7.22 5.41
N VAL A 133 -14.34 -5.96 5.56
CA VAL A 133 -15.02 -4.86 4.90
C VAL A 133 -14.05 -4.23 3.92
N VAL A 134 -14.35 -4.38 2.64
CA VAL A 134 -13.65 -3.74 1.53
C VAL A 134 -14.43 -2.49 1.18
N ARG A 135 -13.80 -1.33 1.38
CA ARG A 135 -14.48 -0.05 1.19
C ARG A 135 -14.71 0.30 -0.28
N ASP A 136 -13.83 -0.14 -1.15
CA ASP A 136 -13.98 -0.03 -2.60
C ASP A 136 -14.48 -1.35 -3.17
N ALA A 137 -15.81 -1.56 -3.14
CA ALA A 137 -16.40 -2.78 -3.69
C ALA A 137 -16.16 -2.94 -5.19
N ALA A 138 -16.00 -1.82 -5.93
CA ALA A 138 -15.73 -1.87 -7.35
C ALA A 138 -14.39 -2.56 -7.62
N PHE A 139 -13.36 -2.31 -6.79
CA PHE A 139 -12.10 -3.04 -6.87
C PHE A 139 -12.28 -4.55 -6.67
N ALA A 140 -12.98 -4.99 -5.62
CA ALA A 140 -13.15 -6.41 -5.33
C ALA A 140 -13.90 -7.14 -6.46
N ASP A 141 -14.81 -6.45 -7.15
CA ASP A 141 -15.53 -6.98 -8.31
C ASP A 141 -14.67 -7.09 -9.56
N THR A 142 -13.57 -6.33 -9.61
CA THR A 142 -12.78 -6.22 -10.82
C THR A 142 -11.86 -7.40 -11.04
N GLN A 143 -11.72 -8.35 -10.10
CA GLN A 143 -10.94 -9.60 -10.27
C GLN A 143 -9.64 -9.39 -11.09
N ILE A 144 -8.97 -8.26 -10.89
CA ILE A 144 -7.72 -7.92 -11.56
C ILE A 144 -6.68 -7.73 -10.47
N SER A 145 -5.55 -8.39 -10.64
CA SER A 145 -4.36 -8.13 -9.84
C SER A 145 -3.37 -7.38 -10.71
N GLY A 146 -2.60 -6.50 -10.12
CA GLY A 146 -1.53 -5.83 -10.84
C GLY A 146 -0.34 -5.54 -9.95
N ALA A 147 0.85 -5.62 -10.51
CA ALA A 147 2.12 -5.38 -9.82
C ALA A 147 3.11 -4.71 -10.76
N PHE A 148 4.11 -4.05 -10.19
CA PHE A 148 5.20 -3.44 -10.93
C PHE A 148 6.40 -4.38 -11.02
N GLU A 149 6.97 -4.46 -12.21
CA GLU A 149 8.27 -5.06 -12.49
C GLU A 149 9.29 -3.96 -12.82
N GLY A 150 10.59 -4.31 -12.76
CA GLY A 150 11.67 -3.34 -12.96
C GLY A 150 11.91 -2.43 -11.75
N LEU A 151 11.62 -2.94 -10.54
CA LEU A 151 11.80 -2.22 -9.28
C LEU A 151 13.09 -2.64 -8.55
N PRO A 152 13.65 -1.78 -7.67
CA PRO A 152 13.21 -0.42 -7.34
C PRO A 152 13.57 0.60 -8.42
N LEU A 153 12.85 1.72 -8.44
CA LEU A 153 13.19 2.85 -9.33
C LEU A 153 14.28 3.71 -8.68
N LYS A 154 15.13 4.34 -9.52
CA LYS A 154 16.22 5.18 -9.05
C LYS A 154 15.80 6.67 -9.00
N SER A 155 16.29 7.46 -8.06
CA SER A 155 16.02 8.92 -8.05
C SER A 155 16.89 9.66 -9.07
N ARG A 156 16.47 9.69 -10.35
CA ARG A 156 17.22 10.38 -11.42
C ARG A 156 16.27 10.99 -12.45
N ALA A 157 16.65 12.16 -12.96
CA ALA A 157 15.83 12.93 -13.91
C ALA A 157 15.50 12.19 -15.21
N ASN A 158 16.37 11.26 -15.64
CA ASN A 158 16.15 10.45 -16.83
C ASN A 158 14.96 9.48 -16.63
N PRO A 159 14.03 9.41 -17.61
CA PRO A 159 12.93 8.46 -17.56
C PRO A 159 13.40 7.02 -17.33
N GLN A 160 12.70 6.30 -16.46
CA GLN A 160 12.90 4.90 -16.18
C GLN A 160 11.63 4.13 -16.49
N ARG A 161 11.79 2.96 -17.09
CA ARG A 161 10.67 2.09 -17.41
C ARG A 161 10.31 1.23 -16.22
N ALA A 162 9.11 1.42 -15.69
CA ALA A 162 8.43 0.47 -14.82
C ALA A 162 7.41 -0.30 -15.66
N VAL A 163 7.26 -1.61 -15.48
CA VAL A 163 6.22 -2.36 -16.20
C VAL A 163 5.11 -2.71 -15.23
N PHE A 164 3.92 -2.14 -15.43
CA PHE A 164 2.75 -2.54 -14.68
C PHE A 164 2.13 -3.77 -15.34
N ARG A 165 2.26 -4.94 -14.73
CA ARG A 165 1.66 -6.19 -15.22
C ARG A 165 0.30 -6.38 -14.55
N LEU A 166 -0.75 -6.47 -15.35
CA LEU A 166 -2.13 -6.73 -14.90
C LEU A 166 -2.55 -8.14 -15.32
N THR A 167 -3.03 -8.95 -14.38
CA THR A 167 -3.52 -10.31 -14.65
C THR A 167 -5.05 -10.34 -14.64
N ASN A 168 -5.65 -10.86 -15.70
CA ASN A 168 -7.08 -11.14 -15.76
C ASN A 168 -7.42 -12.34 -14.86
N ARG A 169 -8.27 -12.16 -13.84
CA ARG A 169 -8.79 -13.27 -13.04
C ARG A 169 -10.27 -13.53 -13.25
N PHE A 170 -10.93 -12.82 -14.17
CA PHE A 170 -12.27 -13.19 -14.60
C PHE A 170 -12.26 -14.55 -15.28
N ALA A 171 -13.40 -15.24 -15.20
CA ALA A 171 -13.66 -16.45 -15.98
C ALA A 171 -13.82 -16.18 -17.49
N GLU A 172 -13.87 -14.90 -17.89
CA GLU A 172 -14.05 -14.44 -19.27
C GLU A 172 -12.93 -13.48 -19.71
N PRO A 173 -12.70 -13.30 -21.02
CA PRO A 173 -11.70 -12.35 -21.51
C PRO A 173 -12.05 -10.90 -21.18
N LEU A 174 -11.04 -10.11 -20.81
CA LEU A 174 -11.15 -8.65 -20.70
C LEU A 174 -10.94 -8.01 -22.06
N LYS A 175 -11.91 -7.22 -22.53
CA LYS A 175 -11.78 -6.48 -23.80
C LYS A 175 -11.47 -5.00 -23.58
N ASN A 176 -10.75 -4.39 -24.52
CA ASN A 176 -10.40 -2.96 -24.50
C ASN A 176 -9.77 -2.54 -23.16
N LEU A 177 -8.88 -3.37 -22.63
CA LEU A 177 -8.20 -3.15 -21.36
C LEU A 177 -7.14 -2.05 -21.54
N ARG A 178 -7.25 -0.97 -20.77
CA ARG A 178 -6.28 0.14 -20.81
C ARG A 178 -6.14 0.85 -19.48
N ILE A 179 -4.99 1.49 -19.28
CA ILE A 179 -4.80 2.47 -18.21
C ILE A 179 -5.34 3.82 -18.70
N VAL A 180 -6.37 4.34 -18.04
CA VAL A 180 -7.02 5.62 -18.35
C VAL A 180 -6.24 6.79 -17.77
N SER A 181 -5.74 6.65 -16.54
CA SER A 181 -4.94 7.67 -15.89
C SER A 181 -3.98 7.06 -14.87
N VAL A 182 -2.89 7.77 -14.61
CA VAL A 182 -1.92 7.44 -13.56
C VAL A 182 -1.73 8.67 -12.69
N ASP A 183 -2.18 8.60 -11.45
CA ASP A 183 -1.92 9.64 -10.46
C ASP A 183 -0.55 9.36 -9.82
N LEU A 184 0.40 10.25 -10.09
CA LEU A 184 1.77 10.16 -9.59
C LEU A 184 2.01 11.15 -8.44
N PRO A 185 3.02 10.90 -7.59
CA PRO A 185 3.49 11.89 -6.61
C PRO A 185 3.82 13.24 -7.25
N VAL A 186 3.73 14.30 -6.46
CA VAL A 186 4.00 15.67 -6.91
C VAL A 186 5.41 15.76 -7.52
N ARG A 187 5.51 16.42 -8.68
CA ARG A 187 6.72 16.59 -9.53
C ARG A 187 7.14 15.38 -10.37
N TRP A 188 6.54 14.20 -10.19
CA TRP A 188 6.74 13.09 -11.13
C TRP A 188 6.01 13.39 -12.42
N ARG A 189 6.60 13.04 -13.55
CA ARG A 189 5.98 13.26 -14.87
C ARG A 189 5.73 11.92 -15.54
N PRO A 190 4.47 11.58 -15.89
CA PRO A 190 4.23 10.43 -16.74
C PRO A 190 4.69 10.77 -18.16
N VAL A 191 5.33 9.82 -18.82
CA VAL A 191 5.38 9.78 -20.27
C VAL A 191 4.18 8.93 -20.69
N GLU A 192 3.24 9.52 -21.42
CA GLU A 192 1.87 9.02 -21.64
C GLU A 192 1.75 7.49 -21.86
N PRO A 193 0.96 6.76 -21.07
CA PRO A 193 0.68 5.36 -21.33
C PRO A 193 -0.51 5.23 -22.30
N ALA A 194 -0.24 5.24 -23.60
CA ALA A 194 -1.26 5.01 -24.65
C ALA A 194 -1.31 3.52 -25.08
N ILE A 195 -1.18 2.58 -24.14
CA ILE A 195 -1.22 1.15 -24.45
C ILE A 195 -2.60 0.61 -24.09
N GLU A 196 -3.31 0.15 -25.12
CA GLU A 196 -4.58 -0.54 -25.03
C GLU A 196 -4.39 -1.99 -25.51
N HIS A 197 -4.88 -2.93 -24.70
CA HIS A 197 -4.94 -4.33 -25.05
C HIS A 197 -6.35 -4.68 -25.50
N THR A 198 -6.50 -5.13 -26.74
CA THR A 198 -7.80 -5.45 -27.33
C THR A 198 -8.51 -6.57 -26.56
N SER A 199 -7.77 -7.60 -26.14
CA SER A 199 -8.29 -8.72 -25.35
C SER A 199 -7.21 -9.30 -24.45
N VAL A 200 -7.59 -9.74 -23.24
CA VAL A 200 -6.73 -10.48 -22.29
C VAL A 200 -7.52 -11.67 -21.78
N ASP A 201 -7.08 -12.88 -22.12
CA ASP A 201 -7.78 -14.12 -21.78
C ASP A 201 -7.79 -14.40 -20.26
N PRO A 202 -8.71 -15.22 -19.75
CA PRO A 202 -8.73 -15.67 -18.36
C PRO A 202 -7.36 -16.22 -17.92
N GLY A 203 -6.84 -15.72 -16.80
CA GLY A 203 -5.54 -16.10 -16.26
C GLY A 203 -4.33 -15.49 -16.96
N ALA A 204 -4.50 -14.88 -18.14
CA ALA A 204 -3.43 -14.20 -18.86
C ALA A 204 -3.07 -12.85 -18.21
N ALA A 205 -1.89 -12.34 -18.55
CA ALA A 205 -1.41 -11.04 -18.09
C ALA A 205 -1.17 -10.10 -19.27
N ALA A 206 -1.38 -8.80 -19.02
CA ALA A 206 -1.11 -7.70 -19.94
C ALA A 206 -0.13 -6.73 -19.30
N ASP A 207 0.89 -6.36 -20.07
CA ASP A 207 1.94 -5.46 -19.63
C ASP A 207 1.67 -4.03 -20.09
N PHE A 208 1.80 -3.10 -19.16
CA PHE A 208 1.68 -1.66 -19.38
C PHE A 208 3.00 -1.00 -18.97
N PRO A 209 3.95 -0.82 -19.89
CA PRO A 209 5.13 -0.04 -19.61
C PRO A 209 4.74 1.41 -19.30
N LEU A 210 5.27 1.91 -18.18
CA LEU A 210 5.17 3.27 -17.71
C LEU A 210 6.59 3.84 -17.67
N ASP A 211 6.86 4.83 -18.52
CA ASP A 211 8.12 5.56 -18.47
C ASP A 211 7.94 6.73 -17.48
N LEU A 212 8.70 6.70 -16.39
CA LEU A 212 8.58 7.59 -15.24
C LEU A 212 9.85 8.42 -15.07
N ALA A 213 9.72 9.75 -15.12
CA ALA A 213 10.79 10.67 -14.73
C ALA A 213 10.66 10.99 -13.24
N ILE A 214 11.62 10.54 -12.45
CA ILE A 214 11.63 10.71 -10.99
C ILE A 214 12.59 11.85 -10.64
N PRO A 215 12.16 12.88 -9.89
CA PRO A 215 13.06 13.93 -9.44
C PRO A 215 14.29 13.35 -8.72
N SER A 216 15.48 13.87 -9.01
CA SER A 216 16.71 13.40 -8.37
C SER A 216 16.78 13.73 -6.88
N ASP A 217 16.04 14.75 -6.45
CA ASP A 217 15.90 15.20 -5.06
C ASP A 217 14.82 14.44 -4.26
N ILE A 218 14.19 13.42 -4.84
CA ILE A 218 13.18 12.64 -4.14
C ILE A 218 13.84 11.81 -3.03
N ARG A 219 13.23 11.78 -1.85
CA ARG A 219 13.74 10.96 -0.74
C ARG A 219 13.61 9.47 -1.07
N PRO A 220 14.51 8.60 -0.58
CA PRO A 220 14.28 7.16 -0.61
C PRO A 220 12.97 6.82 0.10
N GLY A 221 12.24 5.85 -0.42
CA GLY A 221 11.00 5.42 0.22
C GLY A 221 10.05 4.68 -0.70
N ARG A 222 8.82 4.48 -0.21
CA ARG A 222 7.72 3.90 -0.97
C ARG A 222 6.75 5.01 -1.32
N TYR A 223 6.48 5.18 -2.60
CA TYR A 223 5.59 6.20 -3.12
C TYR A 223 4.33 5.56 -3.67
N GLU A 224 3.17 6.02 -3.20
CA GLU A 224 1.89 5.56 -3.71
C GLU A 224 1.62 6.17 -5.09
N ILE A 225 1.19 5.33 -6.01
CA ILE A 225 0.67 5.70 -7.33
C ILE A 225 -0.70 5.06 -7.50
N ARG A 226 -1.61 5.77 -8.18
CA ARG A 226 -2.96 5.26 -8.45
C ARG A 226 -3.13 5.09 -9.95
N LEU A 227 -3.54 3.90 -10.38
CA LEU A 227 -3.81 3.59 -11.77
C LEU A 227 -5.32 3.44 -11.95
N ARG A 228 -5.93 4.28 -12.78
CA ARG A 228 -7.31 4.06 -13.22
C ARG A 228 -7.26 3.18 -14.46
N VAL A 229 -7.91 2.02 -14.40
CA VAL A 229 -7.96 1.04 -15.49
C VAL A 229 -9.40 0.95 -15.99
N SER A 230 -9.60 0.90 -17.31
CA SER A 230 -10.89 0.66 -17.95
C SER A 230 -10.82 -0.62 -18.76
N PHE A 231 -11.89 -1.41 -18.77
CA PHE A 231 -12.03 -2.63 -19.55
C PHE A 231 -13.50 -2.99 -19.75
N THR A 232 -13.76 -4.01 -20.57
CA THR A 232 -15.09 -4.60 -20.77
C THR A 232 -15.05 -6.08 -20.40
N ALA A 233 -15.93 -6.51 -19.51
CA ALA A 233 -16.13 -7.90 -19.11
C ALA A 233 -17.63 -8.21 -19.16
N GLY A 234 -18.03 -9.31 -19.78
CA GLY A 234 -19.44 -9.69 -19.89
C GLY A 234 -20.27 -8.73 -20.73
N GLY A 235 -19.64 -8.01 -21.65
CA GLY A 235 -20.26 -6.93 -22.43
C GLY A 235 -20.51 -5.63 -21.66
N VAL A 236 -20.10 -5.56 -20.38
CA VAL A 236 -20.26 -4.37 -19.54
C VAL A 236 -18.92 -3.66 -19.38
N ARG A 237 -18.89 -2.36 -19.66
CA ARG A 237 -17.71 -1.52 -19.41
C ARG A 237 -17.56 -1.30 -17.89
N ARG A 238 -16.34 -1.49 -17.40
CA ARG A 238 -15.96 -1.33 -16.00
C ARG A 238 -14.73 -0.44 -15.89
N GLU A 239 -14.62 0.25 -14.76
CA GLU A 239 -13.42 0.99 -14.36
C GLU A 239 -13.01 0.59 -12.95
N ALA A 240 -11.70 0.54 -12.71
CA ALA A 240 -11.10 0.17 -11.44
C ALA A 240 -9.96 1.14 -11.09
N VAL A 241 -9.73 1.40 -9.81
CA VAL A 241 -8.58 2.18 -9.34
C VAL A 241 -7.66 1.28 -8.54
N LEU A 242 -6.43 1.09 -9.02
CA LEU A 242 -5.41 0.26 -8.37
C LEU A 242 -4.40 1.19 -7.69
N THR A 243 -4.22 1.10 -6.37
CA THR A 243 -3.16 1.86 -5.68
C THR A 243 -1.96 0.95 -5.46
N ARG A 244 -0.76 1.40 -5.83
CA ARG A 244 0.48 0.61 -5.68
C ARG A 244 1.60 1.46 -5.13
N ALA A 245 2.39 0.84 -4.26
CA ALA A 245 3.57 1.48 -3.70
C ALA A 245 4.81 1.14 -4.54
N LEU A 246 5.39 2.13 -5.20
CA LEU A 246 6.64 2.04 -5.91
C LEU A 246 7.81 2.34 -4.96
N PRO A 247 8.75 1.39 -4.75
CA PRO A 247 9.98 1.67 -4.02
C PRO A 247 10.92 2.52 -4.90
N VAL A 248 11.40 3.61 -4.34
CA VAL A 248 12.41 4.49 -4.93
C VAL A 248 13.65 4.49 -4.05
N GLN A 249 14.81 4.33 -4.69
CA GLN A 249 16.12 4.35 -4.03
C GLN A 249 17.03 5.37 -4.72
N PRO A 250 17.97 5.99 -3.99
CA PRO A 250 18.94 6.86 -4.61
C PRO A 250 19.99 6.07 -5.38
N GLU A 251 20.47 6.63 -6.49
CA GLU A 251 21.65 6.09 -7.17
C GLU A 251 22.90 6.22 -6.30
N ILE A 252 22.98 7.30 -5.51
CA ILE A 252 24.06 7.54 -4.58
C ILE A 252 23.52 7.52 -3.16
N GLU A 253 23.96 6.55 -2.37
CA GLU A 253 23.66 6.47 -0.95
C GLU A 253 24.64 7.34 -0.17
N VAL A 254 24.12 8.10 0.80
CA VAL A 254 24.88 9.03 1.62
C VAL A 254 24.61 8.71 3.09
N THR A 255 25.66 8.34 3.81
CA THR A 255 25.57 8.00 5.23
C THR A 255 26.48 8.94 6.02
N PRO A 256 25.90 9.94 6.71
CA PRO A 256 26.67 10.85 7.53
C PRO A 256 27.02 10.25 8.89
N ARG A 257 28.17 10.66 9.42
CA ARG A 257 28.64 10.35 10.77
C ARG A 257 29.37 11.56 11.32
N VAL A 258 29.15 11.86 12.60
CA VAL A 258 29.84 12.95 13.30
C VAL A 258 30.62 12.38 14.46
N GLU A 259 31.91 12.67 14.53
CA GLU A 259 32.80 12.20 15.58
C GLU A 259 33.69 13.34 16.10
N PRO A 260 34.12 13.31 17.38
CA PRO A 260 35.18 14.19 17.85
C PRO A 260 36.47 13.95 17.08
N THR A 261 37.22 15.00 16.81
CA THR A 261 38.58 14.87 16.25
C THR A 261 39.50 14.16 17.25
N ALA A 262 40.56 13.51 16.75
CA ALA A 262 41.51 12.76 17.59
C ALA A 262 42.19 13.61 18.68
N ASP A 263 42.31 14.92 18.47
CA ASP A 263 42.86 15.88 19.43
C ASP A 263 41.78 16.50 20.37
N GLY A 264 40.51 16.15 20.18
CA GLY A 264 39.38 16.65 20.96
C GLY A 264 39.05 18.12 20.76
N LYS A 265 39.69 18.81 19.80
CA LYS A 265 39.55 20.26 19.59
C LYS A 265 38.46 20.64 18.58
N GLY A 266 37.85 19.67 17.92
CA GLY A 266 36.79 19.92 16.93
C GLY A 266 35.91 18.69 16.72
N LEU A 267 35.06 18.79 15.72
CA LEU A 267 34.21 17.69 15.27
C LEU A 267 34.51 17.42 13.80
N GLU A 268 34.57 16.16 13.43
CA GLU A 268 34.70 15.70 12.05
C GLU A 268 33.34 15.17 11.59
N VAL A 269 32.83 15.73 10.49
CA VAL A 269 31.69 15.20 9.76
C VAL A 269 32.24 14.32 8.64
N SER A 270 32.13 13.01 8.82
CA SER A 270 32.44 11.99 7.81
C SER A 270 31.18 11.66 7.02
N VAL A 271 31.25 11.76 5.70
CA VAL A 271 30.17 11.43 4.77
C VAL A 271 30.61 10.22 3.95
N THR A 272 30.06 9.04 4.24
CA THR A 272 30.25 7.86 3.41
C THR A 272 29.30 7.94 2.22
N VAL A 273 29.86 8.01 1.02
CA VAL A 273 29.12 8.05 -0.22
C VAL A 273 29.33 6.75 -0.97
N ARG A 274 28.24 6.08 -1.34
CA ARG A 274 28.26 4.80 -2.07
C ARG A 274 27.49 4.88 -3.37
N ASN A 275 28.11 4.49 -4.47
CA ASN A 275 27.45 4.41 -5.76
C ASN A 275 26.68 3.08 -5.87
N ARG A 276 25.35 3.15 -5.82
CA ARG A 276 24.42 2.04 -6.07
C ARG A 276 23.92 2.01 -7.52
N GLY A 277 24.32 2.99 -8.33
CA GLY A 277 24.03 3.08 -9.75
C GLY A 277 24.79 2.04 -10.57
N GLU A 278 24.45 1.98 -11.87
CA GLU A 278 25.11 1.12 -12.86
C GLU A 278 26.22 1.84 -13.63
N LYS A 279 26.34 3.15 -13.42
CA LYS A 279 27.29 4.00 -14.11
C LYS A 279 28.24 4.62 -13.10
N LYS A 280 29.44 4.93 -13.57
CA LYS A 280 30.39 5.80 -12.90
C LYS A 280 29.74 7.15 -12.58
N ALA A 281 30.04 7.70 -11.41
CA ALA A 281 29.48 8.96 -10.95
C ALA A 281 30.57 9.98 -10.57
N ASP A 282 30.35 11.22 -10.99
CA ASP A 282 31.20 12.38 -10.71
C ASP A 282 30.34 13.46 -10.03
N PHE A 283 30.67 13.83 -8.80
CA PHE A 283 29.87 14.79 -8.02
C PHE A 283 30.71 15.56 -7.01
N LYS A 284 30.22 16.75 -6.67
CA LYS A 284 30.69 17.53 -5.51
C LYS A 284 29.84 17.18 -4.30
N VAL A 285 30.49 16.96 -3.18
CA VAL A 285 29.86 16.82 -1.86
C VAL A 285 30.01 18.16 -1.16
N TYR A 286 28.91 18.76 -0.71
CA TYR A 286 28.91 19.99 0.05
C TYR A 286 28.29 19.79 1.43
N LEU A 287 28.85 20.47 2.42
CA LEU A 287 28.32 20.59 3.77
C LEU A 287 27.92 22.06 3.97
N ASN A 288 26.63 22.30 4.15
CA ASN A 288 26.03 23.64 4.24
C ASN A 288 25.30 23.83 5.58
N ARG A 289 25.51 24.97 6.23
CA ARG A 289 24.90 25.33 7.53
C ARG A 289 23.68 26.25 7.37
N GLY A 290 23.28 26.58 6.14
CA GLY A 290 22.17 27.47 5.81
C GLY A 290 22.61 28.79 5.19
N ALA A 291 21.64 29.64 4.83
CA ALA A 291 21.89 30.88 4.08
C ALA A 291 22.93 31.79 4.77
N GLY A 292 23.98 32.16 4.03
CA GLY A 292 25.03 33.09 4.48
C GLY A 292 26.24 32.46 5.19
N THR A 293 26.34 31.13 5.25
CA THR A 293 27.47 30.43 5.89
C THR A 293 28.47 29.89 4.86
N ARG A 294 29.73 29.67 5.29
CA ARG A 294 30.76 29.03 4.46
C ARG A 294 30.33 27.60 4.14
N THR A 295 30.20 27.30 2.85
CA THR A 295 30.02 25.93 2.37
C THR A 295 31.39 25.25 2.34
N LEU A 296 31.51 24.10 3.00
CA LEU A 296 32.66 23.21 2.81
C LEU A 296 32.33 22.26 1.67
N ASP A 297 33.24 22.05 0.73
CA ASP A 297 33.03 21.12 -0.37
C ASP A 297 34.27 20.27 -0.65
N ASP A 298 34.01 19.09 -1.20
CA ASP A 298 35.02 18.19 -1.76
C ASP A 298 34.48 17.59 -3.05
N VAL A 299 35.37 17.11 -3.91
CA VAL A 299 35.00 16.53 -5.21
C VAL A 299 35.31 15.03 -5.22
N VAL A 300 34.28 14.24 -5.48
CA VAL A 300 34.39 12.82 -5.73
C VAL A 300 34.37 12.61 -7.23
N TYR A 301 35.55 12.31 -7.78
CA TYR A 301 35.69 11.85 -9.15
C TYR A 301 35.63 10.33 -9.20
N ALA A 302 35.03 9.84 -10.27
CA ALA A 302 35.16 8.50 -10.76
C ALA A 302 34.73 7.41 -9.77
N LEU A 303 33.63 7.61 -9.05
CA LEU A 303 33.10 6.58 -8.17
C LEU A 303 32.42 5.49 -9.01
N GLU A 304 33.09 4.35 -9.17
CA GLU A 304 32.58 3.24 -9.98
C GLU A 304 31.35 2.57 -9.33
N PRO A 305 30.52 1.84 -10.10
CA PRO A 305 29.40 1.07 -9.55
C PRO A 305 29.81 0.17 -8.38
N GLY A 306 29.08 0.27 -7.26
CA GLY A 306 29.31 -0.50 -6.05
C GLY A 306 30.41 0.04 -5.13
N GLN A 307 31.23 1.01 -5.58
CA GLN A 307 32.29 1.60 -4.76
C GLN A 307 31.74 2.56 -3.70
N GLU A 308 32.51 2.72 -2.63
CA GLU A 308 32.29 3.70 -1.59
C GLU A 308 33.49 4.64 -1.43
N ARG A 309 33.22 5.86 -0.96
CA ARG A 309 34.23 6.85 -0.61
C ARG A 309 33.80 7.63 0.61
N ILE A 310 34.72 7.88 1.52
CA ILE A 310 34.49 8.70 2.70
C ILE A 310 35.05 10.10 2.43
N VAL A 311 34.19 11.10 2.52
CA VAL A 311 34.55 12.53 2.48
C VAL A 311 34.52 13.07 3.90
N ARG A 312 35.53 13.84 4.30
CA ARG A 312 35.67 14.34 5.68
C ARG A 312 35.69 15.85 5.70
N PHE A 313 34.88 16.43 6.56
CA PHE A 313 34.82 17.86 6.81
C PHE A 313 35.14 18.15 8.28
N LEU A 314 36.04 19.09 8.53
CA LEU A 314 36.29 19.59 9.88
C LEU A 314 35.35 20.75 10.17
N VAL A 315 34.62 20.67 11.27
CA VAL A 315 33.74 21.75 11.76
C VAL A 315 34.23 22.25 13.11
N GLU A 316 34.00 23.54 13.37
CA GLU A 316 34.45 24.21 14.59
C GLU A 316 33.70 23.68 15.82
N PRO A 317 34.35 23.59 17.00
CA PRO A 317 33.75 23.02 18.21
C PRO A 317 32.55 23.81 18.77
N ASP A 318 32.42 25.10 18.45
CA ASP A 318 31.26 25.93 18.81
C ASP A 318 30.02 25.65 17.91
N GLU A 319 30.15 24.70 16.98
CA GLU A 319 29.07 24.26 16.09
C GLU A 319 28.17 23.17 16.71
N LYS A 320 28.40 22.82 17.98
CA LYS A 320 27.63 21.81 18.71
C LYS A 320 26.12 22.11 18.70
N GLY A 321 25.31 21.10 18.40
CA GLY A 321 23.85 21.19 18.38
C GLY A 321 23.25 21.80 17.11
N LYS A 322 24.06 22.28 16.17
CA LYS A 322 23.60 22.82 14.89
C LYS A 322 23.36 21.71 13.87
N GLU A 323 22.49 22.01 12.92
CA GLU A 323 22.13 21.11 11.81
C GLU A 323 22.86 21.55 10.55
N TYR A 324 23.47 20.58 9.86
CA TYR A 324 24.08 20.76 8.57
C TYR A 324 23.28 19.99 7.52
N LEU A 325 23.15 20.60 6.35
CA LEU A 325 22.68 19.95 5.14
C LEU A 325 23.87 19.45 4.36
N ILE A 326 23.99 18.14 4.25
CA ILE A 326 24.86 17.51 3.28
C ILE A 326 24.10 17.47 1.98
N GLY A 327 24.73 17.94 0.91
CA GLY A 327 24.21 17.61 -0.38
C GLY A 327 25.26 17.22 -1.39
N LEU A 328 24.76 16.53 -2.41
CA LEU A 328 25.53 16.11 -3.57
C LEU A 328 25.04 16.91 -4.76
N ARG A 329 25.98 17.30 -5.62
CA ARG A 329 25.69 17.92 -6.92
C ARG A 329 26.53 17.22 -7.98
N GLY A 330 25.89 16.59 -8.96
CA GLY A 330 26.61 16.02 -10.10
C GLY A 330 27.42 17.10 -10.83
N ILE A 331 28.60 16.71 -11.33
CA ILE A 331 29.46 17.64 -12.09
C ILE A 331 28.86 17.89 -13.47
N GLU A 332 28.30 16.84 -14.09
CA GLU A 332 27.67 16.89 -15.42
C GLU A 332 26.15 16.65 -15.37
N ASP A 333 25.64 16.05 -14.29
CA ASP A 333 24.23 15.67 -14.12
C ASP A 333 23.55 16.38 -12.94
N ASP A 334 22.22 16.52 -13.01
CA ASP A 334 21.37 17.03 -11.92
C ASP A 334 21.17 15.97 -10.81
N LEU A 335 22.24 15.44 -10.22
CA LEU A 335 22.15 14.61 -9.02
C LEU A 335 22.03 15.53 -7.80
N PHE A 336 20.91 15.48 -7.07
CA PHE A 336 20.71 16.21 -5.82
C PHE A 336 20.30 15.24 -4.72
N VAL A 337 21.23 14.86 -3.85
CA VAL A 337 20.88 14.21 -2.58
C VAL A 337 20.97 15.27 -1.50
N ASN A 338 19.97 15.37 -0.62
CA ASN A 338 19.99 16.26 0.54
C ASN A 338 19.73 15.45 1.80
N GLU A 339 20.75 15.28 2.63
CA GLU A 339 20.67 14.60 3.92
C GLU A 339 21.01 15.58 5.04
N ALA A 340 20.18 15.60 6.09
CA ALA A 340 20.44 16.44 7.25
C ALA A 340 21.26 15.65 8.28
N VAL A 341 22.27 16.29 8.86
CA VAL A 341 23.04 15.75 9.97
C VAL A 341 23.06 16.75 11.11
N LYS A 342 22.71 16.27 12.30
CA LYS A 342 22.81 17.07 13.52
C LYS A 342 24.13 16.79 14.21
N VAL A 343 24.85 17.85 14.54
CA VAL A 343 26.07 17.76 15.35
C VAL A 343 25.66 17.51 16.81
N PRO A 344 26.08 16.39 17.42
CA PRO A 344 25.62 15.95 18.74
C PRO A 344 26.06 16.86 19.89
#